data_AF-E3RKL5-F1
#
_entry.id   AF-E3RKL5-F1
#
_cell.length_a   1.000
_cell.length_b   1.000
_cell.length_c   1.000
_cell.angle_alpha   90.00
_cell.angle_beta   90.00
_cell.angle_gamma   90.00
#
_symmetry.space_group_name_H-M   'P 1'
#
loop_
_entity.id
_entity.type
_entity.pdbx_description
1 polymer ?
#
loop_
_entity_poly.entity_id
_entity_poly.type
_entity_poly.pdbx_seq_one_letter_code
_entity_poly.pdbx_strand_id
1 'polypeptide(L)'
;MQPSPLTNPLATVAQLETSGSQLDGIPPDLEDSIRFAGARLTQAAGILLRLPQEVIAQAIVVFMRFWLGPEGGSLAEFGAEQVSAASLYLTTKLSAYPKSARSLVNVYAYLDSLPTTFFDQEQLQQKQDPLEYFVTEGTYERRRTSLFTTEQRILRTLGFNVQVQLPYTLCITYLQALDVFTHPRASELAKRAIAHLNTALLSPQCLYLTHQPPVLATASIYLAARETGIKMPECEWWEVFDTDREVLGFLCVGMLSLEGFAAEEKKRWDGRKAPMSVDGVEREMKRRKEEVDG
;
A
#
# COMPACT_ATOMS: atom_id res chain seq x y z
N MET A 1 7.71 -16.58 -21.66
CA MET A 1 6.49 -17.09 -21.00
C MET A 1 5.54 -15.92 -20.86
N GLN A 2 4.35 -15.96 -21.48
CA GLN A 2 3.31 -14.98 -21.16
C GLN A 2 2.86 -15.21 -19.71
N PRO A 3 2.81 -14.19 -18.86
CA PRO A 3 2.29 -14.34 -17.50
C PRO A 3 0.82 -14.75 -17.59
N SER A 4 0.41 -15.75 -16.81
CA SER A 4 -1.00 -16.13 -16.71
C SER A 4 -1.81 -14.93 -16.21
N PRO A 5 -2.95 -14.58 -16.83
CA PRO A 5 -3.79 -13.46 -16.39
C PRO A 5 -4.43 -13.70 -15.01
N LEU A 6 -4.32 -14.93 -14.49
CA LEU A 6 -4.89 -15.34 -13.20
C LEU A 6 -3.91 -15.15 -12.04
N THR A 7 -2.61 -14.98 -12.31
CA THR A 7 -1.58 -14.89 -11.27
C THR A 7 -0.97 -13.50 -11.24
N ASN A 8 -0.70 -12.99 -10.03
CA ASN A 8 0.07 -11.77 -9.89
C ASN A 8 1.55 -12.04 -10.21
N PRO A 9 2.27 -11.12 -10.87
CA PRO A 9 3.73 -11.18 -10.91
C PRO A 9 4.26 -11.05 -9.48
N LEU A 10 5.07 -12.03 -9.05
CA LEU A 10 5.71 -12.02 -7.74
C LEU A 10 7.10 -11.41 -7.84
N ALA A 11 7.53 -10.78 -6.75
CA ALA A 11 8.88 -10.30 -6.57
C ALA A 11 9.88 -11.47 -6.61
N THR A 12 10.95 -11.32 -7.39
CA THR A 12 12.06 -12.27 -7.35
C THR A 12 12.98 -11.99 -6.17
N VAL A 13 13.78 -12.97 -5.77
CA VAL A 13 14.77 -12.79 -4.68
C VAL A 13 15.71 -11.62 -4.99
N ALA A 14 16.22 -11.53 -6.21
CA ALA A 14 17.09 -10.43 -6.65
C ALA A 14 16.41 -9.05 -6.55
N GLN A 15 15.08 -8.97 -6.74
CA GLN A 15 14.33 -7.72 -6.58
C GLN A 15 14.10 -7.33 -5.12
N LEU A 16 14.20 -8.28 -4.19
CA LEU A 16 14.06 -8.05 -2.76
C LEU A 16 15.41 -7.76 -2.08
N GLU A 17 16.51 -8.25 -2.65
CA GLU A 17 17.87 -8.05 -2.13
C GLU A 17 18.32 -6.59 -2.17
N THR A 18 17.94 -5.85 -3.21
CA THR A 18 18.32 -4.44 -3.39
C THR A 18 17.25 -3.66 -4.15
N SER A 19 17.18 -2.36 -3.90
CA SER A 19 16.26 -1.43 -4.56
C SER A 19 17.03 -0.35 -5.31
N GLY A 20 16.39 0.29 -6.30
CA GLY A 20 16.95 1.47 -6.96
C GLY A 20 17.33 2.58 -5.96
N SER A 21 16.50 2.80 -4.94
CA SER A 21 16.78 3.75 -3.85
C SER A 21 18.08 3.41 -3.09
N GLN A 22 18.30 2.13 -2.77
CA GLN A 22 19.50 1.70 -2.06
C GLN A 22 20.76 1.83 -2.91
N LEU A 23 20.65 1.58 -4.22
CA LEU A 23 21.75 1.82 -5.16
C LEU A 23 22.12 3.31 -5.23
N ASP A 24 21.14 4.20 -5.08
CA ASP A 24 21.35 5.65 -4.98
C ASP A 24 21.73 6.12 -3.57
N GLY A 25 21.99 5.19 -2.64
CA GLY A 25 22.51 5.47 -1.31
C GLY A 25 21.46 5.87 -0.27
N ILE A 26 20.18 5.61 -0.52
CA ILE A 26 19.11 5.84 0.45
C ILE A 26 19.09 4.69 1.46
N PRO A 27 19.15 4.97 2.77
CA PRO A 27 19.13 3.95 3.82
C PRO A 27 17.84 3.10 3.77
N PRO A 28 17.92 1.78 3.98
CA PRO A 28 16.75 0.89 3.95
C PRO A 28 15.65 1.30 4.92
N ASP A 29 16.03 1.76 6.12
CA ASP A 29 15.09 2.20 7.14
C ASP A 29 14.34 3.49 6.76
N LEU A 30 14.94 4.36 5.93
CA LEU A 30 14.29 5.55 5.41
C LEU A 30 13.38 5.19 4.23
N GLU A 31 13.84 4.28 3.37
CA GLU A 31 13.03 3.76 2.27
C GLU A 31 11.75 3.08 2.79
N ASP A 32 11.84 2.23 3.82
CA ASP A 32 10.70 1.57 4.44
C ASP A 32 9.70 2.58 5.02
N SER A 33 10.19 3.61 5.72
CA SER A 33 9.37 4.72 6.22
C SER A 33 8.60 5.42 5.10
N ILE A 34 9.28 5.75 4.00
CA ILE A 34 8.67 6.51 2.89
C ILE A 34 7.68 5.63 2.11
N ARG A 35 7.99 4.36 1.88
CA ARG A 35 7.06 3.40 1.25
C ARG A 35 5.80 3.22 2.11
N PHE A 36 5.96 3.04 3.42
CA PHE A 36 4.84 2.94 4.35
C PHE A 36 3.98 4.21 4.36
N ALA A 37 4.62 5.39 4.45
CA ALA A 37 3.94 6.68 4.38
C ALA A 37 3.21 6.88 3.04
N GLY A 38 3.82 6.49 1.92
CA GLY A 38 3.20 6.58 0.58
C GLY A 38 2.03 5.64 0.37
N ALA A 39 2.09 4.41 0.90
CA ALA A 39 0.97 3.49 0.86
C ALA A 39 -0.21 4.03 1.70
N ARG A 40 0.07 4.58 2.89
CA ARG A 40 -0.94 5.26 3.73
C ARG A 40 -1.52 6.50 3.07
N LEU A 41 -0.70 7.32 2.42
CA LEU A 41 -1.14 8.49 1.66
C LEU A 41 -2.07 8.09 0.53
N THR A 42 -1.72 7.04 -0.22
CA THR A 42 -2.56 6.47 -1.28
C THR A 42 -3.92 6.04 -0.74
N GLN A 43 -3.93 5.38 0.44
CA GLN A 43 -5.15 4.97 1.11
C GLN A 43 -6.03 6.18 1.50
N ALA A 44 -5.44 7.19 2.14
CA ALA A 44 -6.15 8.40 2.55
C ALA A 44 -6.74 9.15 1.34
N ALA A 45 -5.95 9.32 0.27
CA ALA A 45 -6.40 9.93 -0.97
C ALA A 45 -7.56 9.16 -1.60
N GLY A 46 -7.50 7.83 -1.60
CA GLY A 46 -8.57 6.97 -2.11
C GLY A 46 -9.89 7.13 -1.35
N ILE A 47 -9.82 7.23 -0.03
CA ILE A 47 -10.98 7.47 0.85
C ILE A 47 -11.60 8.84 0.54
N LEU A 48 -10.79 9.89 0.46
CA LEU A 48 -11.26 11.25 0.14
C LEU A 48 -11.88 11.35 -1.26
N LEU A 49 -11.36 10.58 -2.21
CA LEU A 49 -11.93 10.45 -3.57
C LEU A 49 -13.18 9.55 -3.62
N ARG A 50 -13.58 8.93 -2.50
CA ARG A 50 -14.70 7.99 -2.39
C ARG A 50 -14.57 6.81 -3.35
N LEU A 51 -13.38 6.23 -3.39
CA LEU A 51 -13.11 5.02 -4.17
C LEU A 51 -13.45 3.77 -3.35
N PRO A 52 -13.90 2.67 -3.99
CA PRO A 52 -13.99 1.39 -3.33
C PRO A 52 -12.62 0.89 -2.88
N GLN A 53 -12.58 0.16 -1.77
CA GLN A 53 -11.34 -0.38 -1.19
C GLN A 53 -10.54 -1.24 -2.18
N GLU A 54 -11.22 -1.94 -3.10
CA GLU A 54 -10.56 -2.72 -4.15
C GLU A 54 -9.68 -1.85 -5.06
N VAL A 55 -10.21 -0.70 -5.53
CA VAL A 55 -9.45 0.23 -6.38
C VAL A 55 -8.27 0.83 -5.62
N ILE A 56 -8.46 1.14 -4.33
CA ILE A 56 -7.40 1.67 -3.46
C ILE A 56 -6.30 0.63 -3.27
N ALA A 57 -6.67 -0.62 -2.98
CA ALA A 57 -5.72 -1.71 -2.78
C ALA A 57 -4.92 -2.01 -4.05
N GLN A 58 -5.55 -2.01 -5.22
CA GLN A 58 -4.86 -2.13 -6.51
C GLN A 58 -3.85 -0.99 -6.70
N ALA A 59 -4.22 0.25 -6.39
CA ALA A 59 -3.32 1.40 -6.49
C ALA A 59 -2.12 1.30 -5.53
N ILE A 60 -2.32 0.81 -4.31
CA ILE A 60 -1.23 0.57 -3.35
C ILE A 60 -0.28 -0.52 -3.89
N VAL A 61 -0.80 -1.61 -4.46
CA VAL A 61 0.06 -2.64 -5.05
C VAL A 61 0.84 -2.09 -6.24
N VAL A 62 0.23 -1.29 -7.12
CA VAL A 62 0.94 -0.62 -8.23
C VAL A 62 2.02 0.32 -7.71
N PHE A 63 1.71 1.10 -6.67
CA PHE A 63 2.67 1.97 -5.99
C PHE A 63 3.85 1.17 -5.43
N MET A 64 3.61 0.07 -4.72
CA MET A 64 4.67 -0.75 -4.13
C MET A 64 5.52 -1.45 -5.21
N ARG A 65 4.90 -1.91 -6.32
CA ARG A 65 5.62 -2.51 -7.46
C ARG A 65 6.61 -1.53 -8.09
N PHE A 66 6.29 -0.24 -8.11
CA PHE A 66 7.18 0.75 -8.72
C PHE A 66 8.55 0.82 -8.03
N TRP A 67 8.59 0.66 -6.71
CA TRP A 67 9.83 0.72 -5.92
C TRP A 67 10.60 -0.62 -5.87
N LEU A 68 10.07 -1.67 -6.49
CA LEU A 68 10.60 -3.02 -6.34
C LEU A 68 11.84 -3.24 -7.22
N GLY A 69 12.92 -3.73 -6.61
CA GLY A 69 14.14 -4.14 -7.31
C GLY A 69 15.04 -3.00 -7.79
N PRO A 70 16.21 -3.35 -8.36
CA PRO A 70 17.20 -2.39 -8.86
C PRO A 70 16.74 -1.62 -10.10
N GLU A 71 15.84 -2.20 -10.90
CA GLU A 71 15.24 -1.56 -12.09
C GLU A 71 14.00 -0.71 -11.75
N GLY A 72 13.60 -0.69 -10.48
CA GLY A 72 12.50 0.11 -9.96
C GLY A 72 12.80 1.61 -9.95
N GLY A 73 11.84 2.38 -9.48
CA GLY A 73 12.05 3.79 -9.14
C GLY A 73 12.97 3.95 -7.93
N SER A 74 13.67 5.08 -7.90
CA SER A 74 14.47 5.52 -6.76
C SER A 74 13.84 6.74 -6.11
N LEU A 75 13.84 6.76 -4.77
CA LEU A 75 13.34 7.92 -4.00
C LEU A 75 14.24 9.16 -4.15
N ALA A 76 15.44 9.00 -4.72
CA ALA A 76 16.31 10.12 -5.10
C ALA A 76 15.87 10.78 -6.42
N GLU A 77 15.13 10.07 -7.27
CA GLU A 77 14.64 10.60 -8.56
C GLU A 77 13.16 10.96 -8.51
N PHE A 78 12.35 10.18 -7.79
CA PHE A 78 10.90 10.31 -7.79
C PHE A 78 10.36 10.54 -6.38
N GLY A 79 9.52 11.57 -6.23
CA GLY A 79 8.81 11.82 -4.98
C GLY A 79 7.72 10.77 -4.76
N ALA A 80 7.70 10.14 -3.58
CA ALA A 80 6.68 9.17 -3.20
C ALA A 80 5.25 9.72 -3.27
N GLU A 81 5.04 11.01 -2.99
CA GLU A 81 3.74 11.67 -3.19
C GLU A 81 3.29 11.62 -4.66
N GLN A 82 4.19 11.93 -5.59
CA GLN A 82 3.87 11.96 -7.02
C GLN A 82 3.60 10.56 -7.56
N VAL A 83 4.39 9.57 -7.13
CA VAL A 83 4.18 8.16 -7.50
C VAL A 83 2.87 7.64 -6.92
N SER A 84 2.53 8.00 -5.68
CA SER A 84 1.26 7.68 -5.04
C SER A 84 0.07 8.25 -5.84
N ALA A 85 0.12 9.53 -6.19
CA ALA A 85 -0.90 10.19 -7.01
C ALA A 85 -1.04 9.55 -8.40
N ALA A 86 0.08 9.28 -9.07
CA ALA A 86 0.10 8.69 -10.40
C ALA A 86 -0.40 7.23 -10.39
N SER A 87 -0.04 6.45 -9.37
CA SER A 87 -0.53 5.07 -9.19
C SER A 87 -2.05 5.06 -9.02
N LEU A 88 -2.59 5.93 -8.16
CA LEU A 88 -4.03 6.06 -7.96
C LEU A 88 -4.76 6.57 -9.22
N TYR A 89 -4.17 7.53 -9.93
CA TYR A 89 -4.72 8.03 -11.19
C TYR A 89 -4.83 6.92 -12.23
N LEU A 90 -3.74 6.17 -12.41
CA LEU A 90 -3.65 5.08 -13.36
C LEU A 90 -4.68 3.99 -13.05
N THR A 91 -4.74 3.54 -11.79
CA THR A 91 -5.68 2.49 -11.37
C THR A 91 -7.14 2.95 -11.51
N THR A 92 -7.47 4.17 -11.09
CA THR A 92 -8.84 4.68 -11.21
C THR A 92 -9.27 4.80 -12.67
N LYS A 93 -8.39 5.27 -13.55
CA LYS A 93 -8.62 5.39 -15.00
C LYS A 93 -8.93 4.04 -15.66
N LEU A 94 -8.33 2.95 -15.19
CA LEU A 94 -8.55 1.59 -15.69
C LEU A 94 -9.72 0.87 -15.01
N SER A 95 -10.24 1.43 -13.92
CA SER A 95 -11.37 0.87 -13.16
C SER A 95 -12.73 1.39 -13.63
N ALA A 96 -13.81 0.87 -13.05
CA ALA A 96 -15.16 1.40 -13.24
C ALA A 96 -15.39 2.78 -12.56
N TYR A 97 -14.40 3.31 -11.82
CA TYR A 97 -14.50 4.54 -11.04
C TYR A 97 -13.43 5.58 -11.45
N PRO A 98 -13.42 6.04 -12.72
CA PRO A 98 -12.43 7.02 -13.18
C PRO A 98 -12.54 8.34 -12.42
N LYS A 99 -11.40 8.92 -12.06
CA LYS A 99 -11.30 10.22 -11.40
C LYS A 99 -10.55 11.21 -12.28
N SER A 100 -10.97 12.48 -12.23
CA SER A 100 -10.28 13.54 -12.96
C SER A 100 -8.92 13.84 -12.33
N ALA A 101 -7.94 14.23 -13.16
CA ALA A 101 -6.64 14.68 -12.66
C ALA A 101 -6.78 15.86 -11.68
N ARG A 102 -7.73 16.77 -11.91
CA ARG A 102 -8.01 17.90 -11.02
C ARG A 102 -8.49 17.46 -9.64
N SER A 103 -9.41 16.49 -9.59
CA SER A 103 -9.88 15.93 -8.32
C SER A 103 -8.72 15.32 -7.52
N LEU A 104 -7.82 14.58 -8.19
CA LEU A 104 -6.63 14.05 -7.53
C LEU A 104 -5.72 15.17 -7.03
N VAL A 105 -5.37 16.12 -7.88
CA VAL A 105 -4.48 17.24 -7.51
C VAL A 105 -5.01 17.99 -6.30
N ASN A 106 -6.32 18.27 -6.23
CA ASN A 106 -6.93 18.93 -5.08
C ASN A 106 -6.88 18.08 -3.81
N VAL A 107 -7.12 16.76 -3.91
CA VAL A 107 -7.04 15.85 -2.76
C VAL A 107 -5.61 15.73 -2.22
N TYR A 108 -4.61 15.64 -3.10
CA TYR A 108 -3.21 15.61 -2.67
C TYR A 108 -2.77 16.97 -2.11
N ALA A 109 -3.24 18.08 -2.65
CA ALA A 109 -3.00 19.41 -2.07
C ALA A 109 -3.62 19.55 -0.68
N TYR A 110 -4.83 19.02 -0.48
CA TYR A 110 -5.46 18.95 0.84
C TYR A 110 -4.64 18.09 1.82
N LEU A 111 -4.24 16.89 1.42
CA LEU A 111 -3.41 16.01 2.27
C LEU A 111 -2.06 16.62 2.62
N ASP A 112 -1.45 17.36 1.70
CA ASP A 112 -0.20 18.09 1.94
C ASP A 112 -0.39 19.30 2.89
N SER A 113 -1.59 19.88 2.96
CA SER A 113 -1.87 20.98 3.90
C SER A 113 -1.92 20.53 5.36
N LEU A 114 -2.22 19.24 5.61
CA LEU A 114 -2.32 18.68 6.94
C LEU A 114 -0.94 18.63 7.63
N PRO A 115 -0.85 18.83 8.96
CA PRO A 115 0.44 18.97 9.64
C PRO A 115 1.23 17.67 9.77
N THR A 116 0.57 16.51 9.73
CA THR A 116 1.17 15.20 9.97
C THR A 116 1.10 14.32 8.72
N THR A 117 1.99 13.33 8.60
CA THR A 117 1.90 12.30 7.54
C THR A 117 0.96 11.16 7.94
N PHE A 118 0.77 10.97 9.24
CA PHE A 118 -0.04 9.90 9.79
C PHE A 118 -1.37 10.44 10.29
N PHE A 119 -2.34 10.47 9.38
CA PHE A 119 -3.68 10.98 9.64
C PHE A 119 -4.50 9.99 10.46
N ASP A 120 -5.26 10.52 11.40
CA ASP A 120 -6.36 9.80 12.05
C ASP A 120 -7.67 10.02 11.26
N GLN A 121 -8.62 9.09 11.36
CA GLN A 121 -9.87 9.13 10.58
C GLN A 121 -10.67 10.43 10.84
N GLU A 122 -10.61 10.94 12.07
CA GLU A 122 -11.27 12.19 12.45
C GLU A 122 -10.66 13.40 11.74
N GLN A 123 -9.34 13.43 11.58
CA GLN A 123 -8.63 14.51 10.90
C GLN A 123 -9.00 14.58 9.40
N LEU A 124 -9.14 13.42 8.75
CA LEU A 124 -9.58 13.33 7.36
C LEU A 124 -11.05 13.75 7.16
N GLN A 125 -11.86 13.70 8.23
CA GLN A 125 -13.28 14.06 8.22
C GLN A 125 -13.56 15.47 8.70
N GLN A 126 -12.56 16.19 9.23
CA GLN A 126 -12.69 17.60 9.57
C GLN A 126 -13.02 18.36 8.28
N LYS A 127 -14.28 18.82 8.21
CA LYS A 127 -14.78 19.63 7.09
C LYS A 127 -14.05 20.97 7.10
N GLN A 128 -12.95 21.04 6.38
CA GLN A 128 -12.35 22.30 5.98
C GLN A 128 -13.01 22.77 4.68
N ASP A 129 -13.07 24.09 4.49
CA ASP A 129 -13.77 24.67 3.34
C ASP A 129 -13.08 24.21 2.04
N PRO A 130 -13.81 23.56 1.09
CA PRO A 130 -13.25 23.14 -0.19
C PRO A 130 -12.57 24.27 -0.98
N LEU A 131 -12.91 25.54 -0.70
CA LEU A 131 -12.30 26.72 -1.31
C LEU A 131 -10.86 26.98 -0.82
N GLU A 132 -10.47 26.50 0.36
CA GLU A 132 -9.10 26.69 0.91
C GLU A 132 -8.05 25.86 0.18
N TYR A 133 -8.44 24.73 -0.43
CA TYR A 133 -7.52 23.76 -1.07
C TYR A 133 -7.60 23.79 -2.59
N PHE A 134 -8.31 24.77 -3.16
CA PHE A 134 -8.39 24.92 -4.60
C PHE A 134 -7.05 25.39 -5.16
N VAL A 135 -6.43 24.53 -5.96
CA VAL A 135 -5.15 24.83 -6.58
C VAL A 135 -5.34 25.85 -7.70
N THR A 136 -4.50 26.89 -7.72
CA THR A 136 -4.47 27.88 -8.82
C THR A 136 -4.19 27.21 -10.16
N GLU A 137 -4.70 27.77 -11.28
CA GLU A 137 -4.53 27.14 -12.59
C GLU A 137 -3.07 26.85 -12.95
N GLY A 138 -2.15 27.78 -12.65
CA GLY A 138 -0.72 27.58 -12.92
C GLY A 138 -0.11 26.40 -12.14
N THR A 139 -0.47 26.26 -10.87
CA THR A 139 -0.01 25.13 -10.04
C THR A 139 -0.68 23.82 -10.46
N TYR A 140 -1.96 23.87 -10.82
CA TYR A 140 -2.68 22.71 -11.33
C TYR A 140 -2.04 22.16 -12.61
N GLU A 141 -1.76 23.02 -13.59
CA GLU A 141 -1.13 22.61 -14.85
C GLU A 141 0.25 21.97 -14.60
N ARG A 142 1.07 22.55 -13.71
CA ARG A 142 2.37 21.95 -13.33
C ARG A 142 2.22 20.57 -12.69
N ARG A 143 1.33 20.46 -11.70
CA ARG A 143 1.07 19.18 -11.00
C ARG A 143 0.47 18.15 -11.96
N ARG A 144 -0.38 18.55 -12.91
CA ARG A 144 -0.96 17.69 -13.94
C ARG A 144 0.11 17.15 -14.90
N THR A 145 1.01 17.99 -15.37
CA THR A 145 2.12 17.54 -16.23
C THR A 145 3.00 16.53 -15.49
N SER A 146 3.40 16.83 -14.25
CA SER A 146 4.17 15.90 -13.42
C SER A 146 3.45 14.57 -13.17
N LEU A 147 2.14 14.62 -12.92
CA LEU A 147 1.29 13.43 -12.76
C LEU A 147 1.36 12.53 -14.00
N PHE A 148 1.20 13.09 -15.20
CA PHE A 148 1.22 12.33 -16.45
C PHE A 148 2.62 11.80 -16.79
N THR A 149 3.68 12.56 -16.53
CA THR A 149 5.06 12.08 -16.70
C THR A 149 5.35 10.92 -15.75
N THR A 150 4.92 11.01 -14.50
CA THR A 150 5.11 9.94 -13.51
C THR A 150 4.28 8.71 -13.87
N GLU A 151 3.04 8.88 -14.34
CA GLU A 151 2.21 7.78 -14.86
C GLU A 151 2.92 7.02 -15.98
N GLN A 152 3.50 7.74 -16.95
CA GLN A 152 4.26 7.12 -18.04
C GLN A 152 5.47 6.34 -17.53
N ARG A 153 6.15 6.85 -16.50
CA ARG A 153 7.29 6.16 -15.88
C ARG A 153 6.84 4.88 -15.19
N ILE A 154 5.75 4.90 -14.41
CA ILE A 154 5.17 3.71 -13.77
C ILE A 154 4.85 2.64 -14.83
N LEU A 155 4.15 3.03 -15.91
CA LEU A 155 3.82 2.10 -16.99
C LEU A 155 5.05 1.45 -17.63
N ARG A 156 6.12 2.22 -17.84
CA ARG A 156 7.39 1.72 -18.39
C ARG A 156 8.07 0.75 -17.42
N THR A 157 8.22 1.13 -16.16
CA THR A 157 8.88 0.32 -15.13
C THR A 157 8.14 -1.01 -14.93
N LEU A 158 6.80 -0.99 -14.95
CA LEU A 158 5.99 -2.20 -14.77
C LEU A 158 5.79 -3.00 -16.06
N GLY A 159 6.35 -2.56 -17.20
CA GLY A 159 6.12 -3.21 -18.49
C GLY A 159 4.64 -3.32 -18.85
N PHE A 160 3.84 -2.31 -18.49
CA PHE A 160 2.36 -2.29 -18.61
C PHE A 160 1.61 -3.36 -17.80
N ASN A 161 2.28 -4.08 -16.89
CA ASN A 161 1.64 -5.03 -15.99
C ASN A 161 1.05 -4.33 -14.74
N VAL A 162 -0.08 -3.68 -14.98
CA VAL A 162 -0.84 -2.93 -13.95
C VAL A 162 -2.00 -3.72 -13.35
N GLN A 163 -2.27 -4.93 -13.86
CA GLN A 163 -3.32 -5.78 -13.35
C GLN A 163 -2.93 -6.33 -11.97
N VAL A 164 -3.90 -6.29 -11.04
CA VAL A 164 -3.72 -6.78 -9.67
C VAL A 164 -4.93 -7.60 -9.28
N GLN A 165 -4.70 -8.88 -9.02
CA GLN A 165 -5.66 -9.78 -8.38
C GLN A 165 -5.58 -9.58 -6.87
N LEU A 166 -6.74 -9.44 -6.22
CA LEU A 166 -6.85 -9.17 -4.78
C LEU A 166 -7.48 -10.35 -4.03
N PRO A 167 -7.11 -10.57 -2.76
CA PRO A 167 -7.58 -11.72 -1.98
C PRO A 167 -9.00 -11.58 -1.41
N TYR A 168 -9.66 -10.43 -1.57
CA TYR A 168 -10.94 -10.14 -0.89
C TYR A 168 -12.06 -11.10 -1.29
N THR A 169 -12.27 -11.33 -2.58
CA THR A 169 -13.30 -12.26 -3.06
C THR A 169 -12.98 -13.69 -2.63
N LEU A 170 -11.71 -14.09 -2.74
CA LEU A 170 -11.25 -15.41 -2.29
C LEU A 170 -11.49 -15.62 -0.79
N CYS A 171 -11.23 -14.60 0.03
CA CYS A 171 -11.49 -14.65 1.46
C CYS A 171 -12.95 -14.97 1.75
N ILE A 172 -13.90 -14.33 1.07
CA ILE A 172 -15.33 -14.62 1.26
C ILE A 172 -15.69 -16.02 0.76
N THR A 173 -15.18 -16.43 -0.40
CA THR A 173 -15.39 -17.78 -0.95
C THR A 173 -14.85 -18.87 -0.03
N TYR A 174 -13.68 -18.67 0.57
CA TYR A 174 -13.07 -19.64 1.50
C TYR A 174 -13.84 -19.71 2.81
N LEU A 175 -14.30 -18.57 3.35
CA LEU A 175 -15.19 -18.56 4.52
C LEU A 175 -16.50 -19.30 4.26
N GLN A 176 -17.04 -19.19 3.04
CA GLN A 176 -18.22 -19.94 2.62
C GLN A 176 -17.92 -21.44 2.49
N ALA A 177 -16.78 -21.82 1.90
CA ALA A 177 -16.36 -23.21 1.75
C ALA A 177 -16.10 -23.91 3.10
N LEU A 178 -15.65 -23.15 4.10
CA LEU A 178 -15.46 -23.60 5.48
C LEU A 178 -16.76 -23.59 6.31
N ASP A 179 -17.90 -23.29 5.69
CA ASP A 179 -19.23 -23.20 6.31
C ASP A 179 -19.29 -22.24 7.52
N VAL A 180 -18.40 -21.24 7.56
CA VAL A 180 -18.28 -20.30 8.69
C VAL A 180 -19.51 -19.42 8.83
N PHE A 181 -20.19 -19.11 7.71
CA PHE A 181 -21.36 -18.22 7.70
C PHE A 181 -22.59 -18.78 8.42
N THR A 182 -22.60 -20.06 8.80
CA THR A 182 -23.62 -20.63 9.69
C THR A 182 -23.47 -20.15 11.14
N HIS A 183 -22.27 -19.72 11.54
CA HIS A 183 -21.96 -19.31 12.89
C HIS A 183 -22.47 -17.88 13.17
N PRO A 184 -23.08 -17.60 14.35
CA PRO A 184 -23.62 -16.26 14.66
C PRO A 184 -22.55 -15.16 14.67
N ARG A 185 -21.29 -15.51 14.95
CA ARG A 185 -20.14 -14.58 14.94
C ARG A 185 -19.38 -14.54 13.59
N ALA A 186 -19.92 -15.12 12.52
CA ALA A 186 -19.26 -15.15 11.22
C ALA A 186 -18.90 -13.75 10.68
N SER A 187 -19.77 -12.77 10.90
CA SER A 187 -19.53 -11.38 10.48
C SER A 187 -18.30 -10.77 11.17
N GLU A 188 -18.06 -11.13 12.44
CA GLU A 188 -16.92 -10.65 13.21
C GLU A 188 -15.61 -11.20 12.62
N LEU A 189 -15.57 -12.52 12.36
CA LEU A 189 -14.42 -13.18 11.75
C LEU A 189 -14.15 -12.64 10.34
N ALA A 190 -15.18 -12.50 9.50
CA ALA A 190 -15.03 -11.95 8.15
C ALA A 190 -14.47 -10.53 8.17
N LYS A 191 -15.00 -9.64 9.04
CA LYS A 191 -14.48 -8.28 9.21
C LYS A 191 -13.02 -8.28 9.66
N ARG A 192 -12.67 -9.17 10.60
CA ARG A 192 -11.30 -9.27 11.11
C ARG A 192 -10.32 -9.81 10.05
N ALA A 193 -10.72 -10.79 9.25
CA ALA A 193 -9.93 -11.29 8.13
C ALA A 193 -9.69 -10.21 7.07
N ILE A 194 -10.74 -9.46 6.70
CA ILE A 194 -10.60 -8.32 5.77
C ILE A 194 -9.72 -7.20 6.36
N ALA A 195 -9.77 -6.96 7.68
CA ALA A 195 -8.88 -6.01 8.34
C ALA A 195 -7.41 -6.44 8.19
N HIS A 196 -7.08 -7.71 8.43
CA HIS A 196 -5.73 -8.25 8.21
C HIS A 196 -5.26 -8.10 6.76
N LEU A 197 -6.14 -8.36 5.79
CA LEU A 197 -5.82 -8.17 4.37
C LEU A 197 -5.53 -6.70 4.04
N ASN A 198 -6.37 -5.77 4.51
CA ASN A 198 -6.16 -4.34 4.29
C ASN A 198 -4.86 -3.84 4.94
N THR A 199 -4.57 -4.32 6.15
CA THR A 199 -3.35 -3.99 6.88
C THR A 199 -2.13 -4.54 6.14
N ALA A 200 -2.16 -5.78 5.63
CA ALA A 200 -1.07 -6.41 4.89
C ALA A 200 -0.60 -5.64 3.64
N LEU A 201 -1.42 -4.76 3.06
CA LEU A 201 -1.01 -3.84 1.97
C LEU A 201 0.10 -2.87 2.37
N LEU A 202 0.19 -2.55 3.67
CA LEU A 202 1.15 -1.60 4.23
C LEU A 202 2.41 -2.29 4.79
N SER A 203 2.52 -3.62 4.65
CA SER A 203 3.63 -4.37 5.24
C SER A 203 4.96 -4.02 4.55
N PRO A 204 6.03 -3.72 5.32
CA PRO A 204 7.37 -3.52 4.74
C PRO A 204 7.90 -4.78 4.06
N GLN A 205 7.45 -5.97 4.49
CA GLN A 205 7.81 -7.26 3.87
C GLN A 205 7.10 -7.51 2.54
N CYS A 206 6.34 -6.53 2.03
CA CYS A 206 5.75 -6.57 0.70
C CYS A 206 4.90 -7.83 0.43
N LEU A 207 4.05 -8.22 1.39
CA LEU A 207 3.31 -9.49 1.36
C LEU A 207 2.49 -9.68 0.06
N TYR A 208 1.87 -8.61 -0.45
CA TYR A 208 1.11 -8.61 -1.71
C TYR A 208 1.98 -8.75 -2.97
N LEU A 209 3.29 -8.55 -2.85
CA LEU A 209 4.26 -8.71 -3.95
C LEU A 209 4.97 -10.05 -3.88
N THR A 210 5.06 -10.67 -2.71
CA THR A 210 5.77 -11.94 -2.51
C THR A 210 4.86 -13.16 -2.56
N HIS A 211 3.56 -12.98 -2.32
CA HIS A 211 2.61 -14.08 -2.19
C HIS A 211 1.38 -13.89 -3.07
N GLN A 212 0.80 -15.01 -3.54
CA GLN A 212 -0.43 -14.99 -4.33
C GLN A 212 -1.67 -14.72 -3.46
N PRO A 213 -2.77 -14.20 -4.04
CA PRO A 213 -4.00 -13.93 -3.30
C PRO A 213 -4.59 -15.12 -2.50
N PRO A 214 -4.58 -16.38 -2.97
CA PRO A 214 -5.06 -17.53 -2.20
C PRO A 214 -4.42 -17.65 -0.81
N VAL A 215 -3.09 -17.64 -0.75
CA VAL A 215 -2.36 -17.83 0.51
C VAL A 215 -2.54 -16.65 1.47
N LEU A 216 -2.69 -15.42 0.94
CA LEU A 216 -2.99 -14.23 1.74
C LEU A 216 -4.39 -14.32 2.38
N ALA A 217 -5.38 -14.80 1.63
CA ALA A 217 -6.73 -15.01 2.13
C ALA A 217 -6.76 -16.12 3.21
N THR A 218 -6.06 -17.23 2.97
CA THR A 218 -5.97 -18.32 3.94
C THR A 218 -5.33 -17.87 5.26
N ALA A 219 -4.22 -17.14 5.18
CA ALA A 219 -3.51 -16.62 6.36
C ALA A 219 -4.36 -15.62 7.16
N SER A 220 -5.08 -14.72 6.49
CA SER A 220 -5.93 -13.75 7.17
C SER A 220 -7.12 -14.40 7.87
N ILE A 221 -7.72 -15.43 7.25
CA ILE A 221 -8.79 -16.24 7.87
C ILE A 221 -8.26 -17.00 9.08
N TYR A 222 -7.09 -17.62 8.97
CA TYR A 222 -6.47 -18.36 10.06
C TYR A 222 -6.20 -17.46 11.28
N LEU A 223 -5.62 -16.28 11.08
CA LEU A 223 -5.42 -15.30 12.15
C LEU A 223 -6.74 -14.82 12.75
N ALA A 224 -7.70 -14.44 11.91
CA ALA A 224 -9.00 -13.94 12.36
C ALA A 224 -9.76 -14.97 13.19
N ALA A 225 -9.72 -16.25 12.81
CA ALA A 225 -10.36 -17.33 13.56
C ALA A 225 -9.76 -17.51 14.95
N ARG A 226 -8.42 -17.43 15.06
CA ARG A 226 -7.73 -17.50 16.35
C ARG A 226 -8.07 -16.34 17.27
N GLU A 227 -8.15 -15.12 16.74
CA GLU A 227 -8.48 -13.93 17.52
C GLU A 227 -9.96 -13.89 17.95
N THR A 228 -10.86 -14.36 17.09
CA THR A 228 -12.30 -14.41 17.39
C THR A 228 -12.70 -15.63 18.22
N GLY A 229 -11.84 -16.65 18.30
CA GLY A 229 -12.07 -17.90 19.02
C GLY A 229 -13.06 -18.85 18.32
N ILE A 230 -13.28 -18.68 17.01
CA ILE A 230 -14.12 -19.59 16.23
C ILE A 230 -13.28 -20.81 15.86
N LYS A 231 -13.80 -22.00 16.19
CA LYS A 231 -13.14 -23.27 15.90
C LYS A 231 -13.21 -23.54 14.40
N MET A 232 -12.05 -23.63 13.77
CA MET A 232 -11.90 -24.14 12.41
C MET A 232 -11.79 -25.67 12.44
N PRO A 233 -11.91 -26.36 11.28
CA PRO A 233 -11.68 -27.79 11.20
C PRO A 233 -10.35 -28.20 11.84
N GLU A 234 -10.32 -29.37 12.49
CA GLU A 234 -9.13 -29.89 13.19
C GLU A 234 -8.01 -30.34 12.23
N CYS A 235 -8.33 -30.53 10.95
CA CYS A 235 -7.36 -30.84 9.90
C CYS A 235 -6.59 -29.59 9.43
N GLU A 236 -5.53 -29.81 8.67
CA GLU A 236 -4.74 -28.77 8.00
C GLU A 236 -5.53 -28.17 6.81
N TRP A 237 -6.69 -27.56 7.11
CA TRP A 237 -7.66 -27.07 6.13
C TRP A 237 -7.07 -26.03 5.17
N TRP A 238 -5.99 -25.36 5.56
CA TRP A 238 -5.26 -24.41 4.71
C TRP A 238 -4.61 -25.08 3.49
N GLU A 239 -4.28 -26.38 3.55
CA GLU A 239 -3.72 -27.12 2.41
C GLU A 239 -4.73 -27.27 1.27
N VAL A 240 -6.03 -27.29 1.58
CA VAL A 240 -7.12 -27.31 0.58
C VAL A 240 -7.13 -26.04 -0.29
N PHE A 241 -6.54 -24.96 0.22
CA PHE A 241 -6.41 -23.67 -0.47
C PHE A 241 -4.97 -23.44 -0.96
N ASP A 242 -4.22 -24.52 -1.23
CA ASP A 242 -2.85 -24.50 -1.76
C ASP A 242 -1.89 -23.63 -0.91
N THR A 243 -2.05 -23.68 0.41
CA THR A 243 -1.22 -22.91 1.35
C THR A 243 -0.39 -23.86 2.21
N ASP A 244 0.93 -23.77 2.10
CA ASP A 244 1.85 -24.56 2.94
C ASP A 244 1.92 -24.02 4.36
N ARG A 245 2.21 -24.91 5.34
CA ARG A 245 2.33 -24.53 6.75
C ARG A 245 3.42 -23.49 7.02
N GLU A 246 4.54 -23.57 6.31
CA GLU A 246 5.65 -22.61 6.45
C GLU A 246 5.25 -21.22 5.95
N VAL A 247 4.61 -21.16 4.78
CA VAL A 247 4.07 -19.93 4.19
C VAL A 247 3.00 -19.32 5.08
N LEU A 248 2.09 -20.16 5.60
CA LEU A 248 1.05 -19.73 6.55
C LEU A 248 1.68 -19.09 7.79
N GLY A 249 2.69 -19.74 8.40
CA GLY A 249 3.39 -19.22 9.56
C GLY A 249 4.07 -17.88 9.29
N PHE A 250 4.79 -17.77 8.15
CA PHE A 250 5.43 -16.53 7.72
C PHE A 250 4.42 -15.40 7.55
N LEU A 251 3.32 -15.64 6.81
CA LEU A 251 2.28 -14.64 6.58
C LEU A 251 1.60 -14.20 7.88
N CYS A 252 1.35 -15.14 8.79
CA CYS A 252 0.77 -14.83 10.09
C CYS A 252 1.66 -13.87 10.90
N VAL A 253 2.96 -14.16 10.99
CA VAL A 253 3.92 -13.31 11.69
C VAL A 253 4.05 -11.96 10.98
N GLY A 254 4.12 -11.95 9.64
CA GLY A 254 4.23 -10.74 8.86
C GLY A 254 3.04 -9.80 9.06
N MET A 255 1.81 -10.33 9.03
CA MET A 255 0.59 -9.56 9.30
C MET A 255 0.56 -8.99 10.73
N LEU A 256 0.97 -9.78 11.74
CA LEU A 256 1.00 -9.33 13.14
C LEU A 256 2.11 -8.30 13.41
N SER A 257 3.26 -8.41 12.73
CA SER A 257 4.41 -7.50 12.92
C SER A 257 4.11 -6.05 12.56
N LEU A 258 3.10 -5.83 11.72
CA LEU A 258 2.79 -4.51 11.17
C LEU A 258 2.22 -3.55 12.20
N GLU A 259 1.52 -4.04 13.23
CA GLU A 259 1.01 -3.17 14.29
C GLU A 259 2.14 -2.49 15.06
N GLY A 260 3.18 -3.26 15.42
CA GLY A 260 4.40 -2.72 16.01
C GLY A 260 5.06 -1.73 15.05
N PHE A 261 5.40 -2.17 13.84
CA PHE A 261 6.03 -1.31 12.84
C PHE A 261 5.31 0.03 12.63
N ALA A 262 3.97 0.02 12.54
CA ALA A 262 3.17 1.24 12.39
C ALA A 262 3.24 2.15 13.63
N ALA A 263 3.28 1.59 14.84
CA ALA A 263 3.44 2.34 16.08
C ALA A 263 4.84 2.97 16.19
N GLU A 264 5.88 2.23 15.82
CA GLU A 264 7.26 2.74 15.76
C GLU A 264 7.41 3.86 14.73
N GLU A 265 6.84 3.70 13.53
CA GLU A 265 6.84 4.75 12.52
C GLU A 265 6.08 6.01 12.97
N LYS A 266 4.93 5.84 13.64
CA LYS A 266 4.18 6.99 14.21
C LYS A 266 5.02 7.76 15.23
N LYS A 267 5.78 7.07 16.09
CA LYS A 267 6.71 7.71 17.05
C LYS A 267 7.88 8.38 16.33
N ARG A 268 8.44 7.72 15.32
CA ARG A 268 9.63 8.17 14.58
C ARG A 268 9.40 9.50 13.86
N TRP A 269 8.21 9.70 13.31
CA TRP A 269 7.84 10.94 12.64
C TRP A 269 6.86 11.76 13.49
N ASP A 270 6.87 11.60 14.80
CA ASP A 270 6.06 12.45 15.66
C ASP A 270 6.56 13.91 15.56
N GLY A 271 5.63 14.84 15.39
CA GLY A 271 5.93 16.27 15.19
C GLY A 271 6.58 16.66 13.85
N ARG A 272 6.85 15.72 12.92
CA ARG A 272 7.42 16.02 11.60
C ARG A 272 6.81 15.18 10.49
N LYS A 273 6.88 15.65 9.24
CA LYS A 273 6.41 14.86 8.09
C LYS A 273 7.48 13.89 7.60
N ALA A 274 7.08 12.70 7.17
CA ALA A 274 7.95 11.83 6.40
C ALA A 274 8.31 12.52 5.08
N PRO A 275 9.56 12.39 4.59
CA PRO A 275 10.01 13.04 3.38
C PRO A 275 9.43 12.37 2.13
N MET A 276 8.28 12.88 1.67
CA MET A 276 7.55 12.33 0.52
C MET A 276 7.97 12.93 -0.84
N SER A 277 8.79 13.98 -0.83
CA SER A 277 9.36 14.62 -2.03
C SER A 277 10.87 14.39 -2.11
N VAL A 278 11.43 14.48 -3.32
CA VAL A 278 12.88 14.32 -3.55
C VAL A 278 13.69 15.29 -2.69
N ASP A 279 13.36 16.58 -2.73
CA ASP A 279 13.99 17.61 -1.88
C ASP A 279 13.81 17.33 -0.37
N GLY A 280 12.73 16.64 0.02
CA GLY A 280 12.50 16.20 1.38
C GLY A 280 13.48 15.10 1.78
N VAL A 281 13.68 14.12 0.90
CA VAL A 281 14.61 13.00 1.11
C VAL A 281 16.05 13.52 1.19
N GLU A 282 16.45 14.39 0.28
CA GLU A 282 17.78 15.01 0.30
C GLU A 282 18.06 15.77 1.60
N ARG A 283 17.08 16.54 2.10
CA ARG A 283 17.20 17.26 3.38
C ARG A 283 17.32 16.31 4.56
N GLU A 284 16.53 15.24 4.60
CA GLU A 284 16.63 14.23 5.67
C GLU A 284 17.97 13.49 5.63
N MET A 285 18.46 13.18 4.42
CA MET A 285 19.78 12.56 4.22
C MET A 285 20.91 13.47 4.72
N LYS A 286 20.85 14.76 4.42
CA LYS A 286 21.82 15.75 4.91
C LYS A 286 21.78 15.86 6.43
N ARG A 287 20.58 15.94 7.03
CA ARG A 287 20.38 15.99 8.48
C ARG A 287 20.98 14.78 9.18
N ARG A 288 20.79 13.57 8.65
CA ARG A 288 21.37 12.34 9.22
C ARG A 288 22.89 12.32 9.16
N LYS A 289 23.49 12.86 8.09
CA LYS A 289 24.96 13.00 8.01
C LYS A 289 25.47 13.95 9.09
N GLU A 290 24.81 15.09 9.26
CA GLU A 290 25.16 16.08 10.30
C GLU A 290 25.02 15.50 11.72
N GLU A 291 24.06 14.59 11.98
CA GLU A 291 23.91 13.89 13.27
C GLU A 291 24.97 12.81 13.53
N VAL A 292 25.56 12.24 12.48
CA VAL A 292 26.61 11.21 12.59
C VAL A 292 27.99 11.84 12.69
N ASP A 293 28.19 12.99 12.05
CA ASP A 293 29.47 13.71 12.01
C ASP A 293 29.68 14.67 13.21
N GLY A 294 28.65 14.91 14.03
CA GLY A 294 28.67 15.82 15.19
C GLY A 294 28.72 15.09 16.53
#